data_AF-A0A2N0VM01-F1
#
_entry.id   AF-A0A2N0VM01-F1
#
_cell.length_a   1.000
_cell.length_b   1.000
_cell.length_c   1.000
_cell.angle_alpha   90.00
_cell.angle_beta   90.00
_cell.angle_gamma   90.00
#
_symmetry.space_group_name_H-M   'P 1'
#
loop_
_entity.id
_entity.type
_entity.pdbx_description
1 polymer ?
#
loop_
_entity_poly.entity_id
_entity_poly.type
_entity_poly.pdbx_seq_one_letter_code
_entity_poly.pdbx_strand_id
1 'polypeptide(L)' 'MYYVYIIKSEAKDWRYVGFTTDLRERFKNHNQGKVASTKIYPL' A
#
# COMPACT_ATOMS: atom_id res chain seq x y z
N MET A 1 -1.28 -5.16 -17.28
CA MET A 1 -2.54 -4.61 -16.73
C MET A 1 -2.19 -3.77 -15.52
N TYR A 2 -2.79 -2.59 -15.34
CA TYR A 2 -2.53 -1.74 -14.17
C TYR A 2 -3.77 -1.74 -13.27
N TYR A 3 -3.56 -1.97 -11.98
CA TYR A 3 -4.60 -1.98 -10.95
C TYR A 3 -4.45 -0.74 -10.08
N VAL A 4 -5.54 0.01 -9.91
CA VAL A 4 -5.64 1.09 -8.94
C VAL A 4 -6.30 0.54 -7.68
N TYR A 5 -5.72 0.82 -6.51
CA TYR A 5 -6.18 0.28 -5.24
C TYR A 5 -6.17 1.35 -4.14
N ILE A 6 -7.04 1.16 -3.15
CA ILE A 6 -7.16 2.04 -1.98
C ILE A 6 -6.98 1.20 -0.73
N ILE A 7 -6.07 1.64 0.15
CA ILE A 7 -5.88 1.08 1.48
C ILE A 7 -6.40 2.10 2.48
N LYS A 8 -7.36 1.70 3.31
CA LYS A 8 -7.86 2.50 4.43
C LYS A 8 -7.13 2.06 5.70
N SER A 9 -6.57 3.00 6.44
CA SER A 9 -6.04 2.71 7.76
C SER A 9 -7.20 2.46 8.74
N GLU A 10 -7.07 1.46 9.60
CA GLU A 10 -8.05 1.20 10.65
C GLU A 10 -7.85 2.11 11.86
N ALA A 11 -6.60 2.51 12.14
CA ALA A 11 -6.23 3.34 13.29
C ALA A 11 -6.38 4.86 13.03
N LYS A 12 -6.32 5.29 11.76
CA LYS A 12 -6.43 6.71 11.37
C LYS A 12 -7.41 6.83 10.20
N ASP A 13 -8.18 7.91 10.09
CA ASP A 13 -9.03 8.18 8.91
C ASP A 13 -8.19 8.65 7.70
N TRP A 14 -7.15 7.89 7.40
CA TRP A 14 -6.26 8.07 6.27
C TRP A 14 -6.60 7.05 5.20
N ARG A 15 -6.58 7.51 3.93
CA ARG A 15 -6.76 6.66 2.75
C ARG A 15 -5.53 6.80 1.86
N TYR A 16 -4.85 5.69 1.61
CA TYR A 16 -3.72 5.64 0.68
C TYR A 16 -4.21 5.12 -0.67
N VAL A 17 -4.01 5.92 -1.71
CA VAL A 17 -4.32 5.53 -3.09
C VAL A 17 -3.01 5.21 -3.80
N GLY A 18 -2.96 4.02 -4.40
CA GLY A 18 -1.80 3.57 -5.17
C GLY A 18 -2.23 2.85 -6.44
N PHE A 19 -1.27 2.66 -7.33
CA PHE A 19 -1.46 1.80 -8.49
C PHE A 19 -0.29 0.83 -8.62
N THR A 20 -0.54 -0.34 -9.19
CA THR A 20 0.49 -1.35 -9.42
C THR A 20 0.11 -2.24 -10.60
N THR A 21 1.09 -2.82 -11.26
CA THR A 21 0.88 -3.87 -12.25
C THR A 21 0.72 -5.26 -11.62
N ASP A 22 1.20 -5.44 -10.39
CA ASP A 22 1.16 -6.71 -9.65
C ASP A 22 0.77 -6.48 -8.18
N LEU A 23 -0.51 -6.76 -7.87
CA LEU A 23 -1.07 -6.60 -6.53
C LEU A 23 -0.43 -7.55 -5.50
N ARG A 24 -0.02 -8.76 -5.90
CA ARG A 24 0.54 -9.76 -4.98
C ARG A 24 1.93 -9.34 -4.54
N GLU A 25 2.77 -8.94 -5.49
CA GLU A 25 4.10 -8.43 -5.20
C GLU A 25 4.04 -7.14 -4.37
N ARG A 26 3.13 -6.22 -4.72
CA ARG A 26 2.94 -4.97 -3.98
C ARG A 26 2.51 -5.22 -2.53
N PHE A 27 1.55 -6.12 -2.29
CA PHE A 27 1.09 -6.46 -0.94
C PHE A 27 2.21 -7.07 -0.09
N LYS A 28 2.99 -8.01 -0.67
CA LYS A 28 4.15 -8.61 0.00
C LYS A 28 5.23 -7.57 0.33
N ASN A 29 5.55 -6.68 -0.59
CA ASN A 29 6.53 -5.60 -0.37
C ASN A 29 6.05 -4.56 0.64
N HIS A 30 4.74 -4.26 0.66
CA HIS A 30 4.11 -3.37 1.64
C HIS A 30 4.25 -3.91 3.07
N ASN A 31 3.93 -5.19 3.27
CA ASN A 31 4.04 -5.87 4.57
C ASN A 31 5.49 -6.06 5.03
N GLN A 32 6.44 -6.13 4.09
CA GLN A 32 7.87 -6.24 4.40
C GLN A 32 8.57 -4.89 4.67
N GLY A 33 7.86 -3.77 4.60
CA GLY A 33 8.42 -2.43 4.88
C GLY A 33 9.50 -1.97 3.88
N LYS A 34 9.63 -2.64 2.73
CA LYS A 34 10.68 -2.38 1.73
C LYS A 34 10.35 -1.25 0.75
N VAL A 35 9.18 -0.63 0.87
CA VAL A 35 8.75 0.46 -0.02
C VAL A 35 8.78 1.79 0.72
N ALA A 36 9.58 2.74 0.23
CA ALA A 36 9.76 4.06 0.83
C ALA A 36 8.45 4.86 1.00
N SER A 37 7.41 4.52 0.21
CA SER A 37 6.08 5.13 0.27
C SER A 37 5.23 4.72 1.48
N THR A 38 5.61 3.68 2.24
CA THR A 38 4.87 3.22 3.43
C THR A 38 5.60 3.51 4.73
N LYS A 39 6.84 4.01 4.67
CA LYS A 39 7.63 4.36 5.85
C LYS A 39 6.96 5.45 6.72
N ILE A 40 6.00 6.17 6.17
CA ILE A 40 5.27 7.25 6.86
C ILE A 40 4.06 6.69 7.66
N TYR A 41 3.48 5.56 7.26
CA TYR A 41 2.35 4.95 7.97
C TYR A 41 2.39 3.42 7.82
N PRO A 42 3.04 2.69 8.75
CA PRO A 42 2.70 1.29 8.93
C PRO A 42 1.22 1.20 9.31
N LEU A 43 0.51 0.23 8.73
CA LEU A 43 -0.84 -0.14 9.14
C LEU A 43 -0.88 -0.42 10.65
#